data_AF-A0A485BIM2-F1
#
_entry.id   AF-A0A485BIM2-F1
#
_cell.length_a   1.000
_cell.length_b   1.000
_cell.length_c   1.000
_cell.angle_alpha   90.00
_cell.angle_beta   90.00
_cell.angle_gamma   90.00
#
_symmetry.space_group_name_H-M   'P 1'
#
loop_
_entity.id
_entity.type
_entity.pdbx_description
1 polymer ?
#
loop_
_entity_poly.entity_id
_entity_poly.type
_entity_poly.pdbx_seq_one_letter_code
_entity_poly.pdbx_strand_id
1 'polypeptide(L)'
;MFKRFFITGTDTAVGKTVVSRALLQALAAEGKSVAGYKPVAKGSKETPDGLRNKDALILQSVSTLALPYDAVNPIALSEDESSVAHSSPINYGLLTDGLQRLSGQVDHVVVEGTGGWRSLMNDLRPLSEWVVQEQLPVLMVVGIQEGCINHALLTAQAIANDGLPLIGWVAKPH
;
A
#
# COMPACT_ATOMS: atom_id res chain seq x y z
N MET A 1 -4.37 3.09 -18.86
CA MET A 1 -3.64 2.83 -17.60
C MET A 1 -4.44 3.40 -16.44
N PHE A 2 -4.53 2.69 -15.30
CA PHE A 2 -5.36 3.10 -14.17
C PHE A 2 -4.79 4.35 -13.48
N LYS A 3 -5.63 5.35 -13.16
CA LYS A 3 -5.20 6.55 -12.44
C LYS A 3 -4.78 6.26 -10.99
N ARG A 4 -5.36 5.22 -10.39
CA ARG A 4 -5.10 4.80 -9.01
C ARG A 4 -5.20 3.29 -8.98
N PHE A 5 -4.29 2.62 -8.30
CA PHE A 5 -4.36 1.18 -8.09
C PHE A 5 -3.66 0.79 -6.79
N PHE A 6 -4.10 -0.32 -6.21
CA PHE A 6 -3.63 -0.81 -4.93
C PHE A 6 -2.64 -1.96 -5.11
N ILE A 7 -1.49 -1.88 -4.43
CA ILE A 7 -0.50 -2.93 -4.35
C ILE A 7 -0.72 -3.70 -3.05
N THR A 8 -1.15 -4.95 -3.18
CA THR A 8 -1.21 -5.89 -2.07
C THR A 8 -0.12 -6.95 -2.17
N GLY A 9 0.15 -7.65 -1.07
CA GLY A 9 1.03 -8.81 -1.04
C GLY A 9 0.24 -10.07 -0.74
N THR A 10 0.81 -11.23 -1.06
CA THR A 10 0.35 -12.51 -0.47
C THR A 10 0.73 -12.61 1.01
N ASP A 11 1.72 -11.83 1.46
CA ASP A 11 2.19 -11.76 2.84
C ASP A 11 2.93 -10.43 3.12
N THR A 12 3.50 -10.29 4.31
CA THR A 12 4.47 -9.26 4.69
C THR A 12 5.82 -9.54 4.03
N ALA A 13 6.62 -8.49 3.79
CA ALA A 13 7.98 -8.57 3.23
C ALA A 13 8.14 -9.28 1.86
N VAL A 14 7.04 -9.57 1.14
CA VAL A 14 7.07 -10.20 -0.20
C VAL A 14 7.60 -9.32 -1.33
N GLY A 15 7.99 -8.07 -1.04
CA GLY A 15 8.56 -7.16 -2.04
C GLY A 15 7.60 -6.12 -2.61
N LYS A 16 6.48 -5.81 -1.95
CA LYS A 16 5.55 -4.73 -2.35
C LYS A 16 6.29 -3.43 -2.69
N THR A 17 7.13 -2.94 -1.79
CA THR A 17 7.90 -1.71 -1.96
C THR A 17 8.80 -1.70 -3.19
N VAL A 18 9.39 -2.85 -3.54
CA VAL A 18 10.22 -2.99 -4.74
C VAL A 18 9.36 -2.83 -5.99
N VAL A 19 8.21 -3.51 -6.02
CA VAL A 19 7.26 -3.44 -7.15
C VAL A 19 6.65 -2.04 -7.25
N SER A 20 6.18 -1.45 -6.15
CA SER A 20 5.63 -0.10 -6.11
C SER A 20 6.63 0.92 -6.63
N ARG A 21 7.89 0.85 -6.16
CA ARG A 21 8.97 1.71 -6.63
C ARG A 21 9.22 1.53 -8.13
N ALA A 22 9.32 0.29 -8.61
CA ALA A 22 9.56 0.03 -10.03
C ALA A 22 8.44 0.59 -10.91
N LEU A 23 7.17 0.46 -10.49
CA LEU A 23 6.02 1.01 -11.20
C LEU A 23 6.03 2.54 -11.21
N LEU A 24 6.32 3.18 -10.07
CA LEU A 24 6.45 4.64 -9.98
C LEU A 24 7.56 5.14 -10.91
N GLN A 25 8.74 4.51 -10.89
CA GLN A 25 9.86 4.90 -11.74
C GLN A 25 9.58 4.66 -13.24
N ALA A 26 8.93 3.56 -13.60
CA ALA A 26 8.55 3.27 -14.99
C ALA A 26 7.55 4.31 -15.53
N LEU A 27 6.50 4.61 -14.76
CA LEU A 27 5.53 5.65 -15.09
C LEU A 27 6.18 7.03 -15.23
N ALA A 28 7.08 7.39 -14.29
CA ALA A 28 7.81 8.65 -14.36
C ALA A 28 8.73 8.73 -15.59
N ALA A 29 9.36 7.61 -15.97
CA ALA A 29 10.20 7.53 -17.19
C ALA A 29 9.37 7.70 -18.48
N GLU A 30 8.08 7.39 -18.45
CA GLU A 30 7.12 7.71 -19.52
C GLU A 30 6.62 9.16 -19.49
N GLY A 31 7.19 10.01 -18.62
CA GLY A 31 6.83 11.41 -18.47
C GLY A 31 5.52 11.64 -17.72
N LYS A 32 5.01 10.64 -16.98
CA LYS A 32 3.82 10.79 -16.13
C LYS A 32 4.18 11.37 -14.77
N SER A 33 3.31 12.22 -14.24
CA SER A 33 3.38 12.62 -12.85
C SER A 33 2.84 11.49 -11.96
N VAL A 34 3.59 11.14 -10.91
CA VAL A 34 3.25 10.02 -10.02
C VAL A 34 3.46 10.34 -8.55
N ALA A 35 2.65 9.72 -7.70
CA ALA A 35 2.81 9.72 -6.26
C ALA A 35 2.67 8.30 -5.70
N GLY A 36 3.61 7.91 -4.84
CA GLY A 36 3.44 6.75 -3.99
C GLY A 36 2.66 7.11 -2.73
N TYR A 37 1.72 6.26 -2.34
CA TYR A 37 0.88 6.48 -1.16
C TYR A 37 0.85 5.23 -0.29
N LYS A 38 1.35 5.31 0.95
CA LYS A 38 1.30 4.21 1.93
C LYS A 38 0.37 4.64 3.07
N PRO A 39 -0.96 4.51 2.92
CA PRO A 39 -1.94 5.09 3.84
C PRO A 39 -1.74 4.67 5.29
N VAL A 40 -1.39 3.39 5.50
CA VAL A 40 -1.10 2.82 6.81
C VAL A 40 0.22 2.08 6.75
N ALA A 41 1.14 2.39 7.67
CA ALA A 41 2.41 1.72 7.78
C ALA A 41 2.60 1.16 9.19
N LYS A 42 2.95 -0.13 9.30
CA LYS A 42 3.29 -0.80 10.56
C LYS A 42 4.81 -0.89 10.71
N GLY A 43 5.31 -0.96 11.94
CA GLY A 43 6.75 -1.07 12.21
C GLY A 43 7.53 0.21 11.88
N SER A 44 6.90 1.37 12.08
CA SER A 44 7.55 2.68 11.96
C SER A 44 8.51 2.91 13.12
N LYS A 45 9.59 3.66 12.89
CA LYS A 45 10.61 3.95 13.89
C LYS A 45 10.62 5.43 14.24
N GLU A 46 10.87 5.75 15.50
CA GLU A 46 11.08 7.13 15.93
C GLU A 46 12.34 7.71 15.28
N THR A 47 12.21 8.93 14.77
CA THR A 47 13.32 9.73 14.23
C THR A 47 13.19 11.17 14.75
N PRO A 48 14.20 12.03 14.55
CA PRO A 48 14.09 13.45 14.92
C PRO A 48 12.91 14.18 14.27
N ASP A 49 12.39 13.68 13.14
CA ASP A 49 11.25 14.25 12.43
C ASP A 49 9.91 13.56 12.81
N GLY A 50 9.92 12.69 13.82
CA GLY A 50 8.80 11.85 14.25
C GLY A 50 8.83 10.44 13.65
N LEU A 51 7.75 9.68 13.81
CA LEU A 51 7.66 8.31 13.29
C LEU A 51 7.87 8.26 11.76
N ARG A 52 8.78 7.38 11.31
CA ARG A 52 9.06 7.13 9.89
C ARG A 52 9.05 5.65 9.56
N ASN A 53 8.40 5.33 8.46
CA ASN A 53 8.40 4.02 7.85
C ASN A 53 9.33 3.99 6.63
N LYS A 54 10.18 2.97 6.57
CA LYS A 54 11.16 2.81 5.48
C LYS A 54 10.50 2.68 4.10
N ASP A 55 9.39 1.96 4.00
CA ASP A 55 8.70 1.81 2.71
C ASP A 55 8.09 3.14 2.26
N ALA A 56 7.44 3.87 3.17
CA ALA A 56 6.87 5.18 2.88
C ALA A 56 7.94 6.17 2.40
N LEU A 57 9.12 6.19 3.03
CA LEU A 57 10.25 7.02 2.60
C LEU A 57 10.75 6.65 1.20
N ILE A 58 10.79 5.35 0.86
CA ILE A 58 11.15 4.91 -0.49
C ILE A 58 10.13 5.43 -1.50
N LEU A 59 8.83 5.25 -1.24
CA LEU A 59 7.76 5.75 -2.11
C LEU A 59 7.79 7.28 -2.28
N GLN A 60 8.04 8.01 -1.20
CA GLN A 60 8.23 9.46 -1.21
C GLN A 60 9.38 9.86 -2.13
N SER A 61 10.54 9.21 -1.98
CA SER A 61 11.75 9.55 -2.75
C SER A 61 11.65 9.33 -4.26
N VAL A 62 10.73 8.47 -4.71
CA VAL A 62 10.52 8.15 -6.13
C VAL A 62 9.22 8.71 -6.70
N SER A 63 8.49 9.50 -5.89
CA SER A 63 7.38 10.31 -6.37
C SER A 63 7.92 11.50 -7.17
N THR A 64 7.19 11.94 -8.20
CA THR A 64 7.64 13.08 -9.03
C THR A 64 7.39 14.43 -8.35
N LEU A 65 6.48 14.47 -7.38
CA LEU A 65 6.22 15.65 -6.56
C LEU A 65 7.04 15.59 -5.28
N ALA A 66 7.54 16.75 -4.85
CA ALA A 66 8.06 16.92 -3.49
C ALA A 66 6.88 16.91 -2.51
N LEU A 67 6.65 15.78 -1.86
CA LEU A 67 5.56 15.57 -0.92
C LEU A 67 6.08 15.62 0.53
N PRO A 68 5.37 16.24 1.47
CA PRO A 68 5.66 16.05 2.89
C PRO A 68 5.34 14.60 3.29
N TYR A 69 5.96 14.13 4.38
CA TYR A 69 5.88 12.71 4.76
C TYR A 69 4.46 12.25 5.07
N ASP A 70 3.68 13.08 5.74
CA ASP A 70 2.27 12.84 6.10
C ASP A 70 1.34 12.74 4.88
N ALA A 71 1.67 13.39 3.77
CA ALA A 71 0.94 13.21 2.51
C ALA A 71 1.16 11.81 1.91
N VAL A 72 2.31 11.18 2.16
CA VAL A 72 2.64 9.82 1.69
C VAL A 72 2.16 8.76 2.69
N ASN A 73 2.40 8.98 3.98
CA ASN A 73 2.03 8.06 5.05
C ASN A 73 1.37 8.83 6.21
N PRO A 74 0.03 9.01 6.16
CA PRO A 74 -0.70 9.75 7.18
C PRO A 74 -0.84 8.97 8.49
N ILE A 75 -0.79 7.64 8.45
CA ILE A 75 -0.85 6.78 9.64
C ILE A 75 0.41 5.92 9.71
N ALA A 76 1.36 6.37 10.51
CA ALA A 76 2.56 5.64 10.89
C ALA A 76 2.35 5.00 12.26
N LEU A 77 2.35 3.68 12.33
CA LEU A 77 2.25 2.92 13.58
C LEU A 77 3.61 2.33 13.93
N SER A 78 4.01 2.48 15.19
CA SER A 78 5.15 1.75 15.75
C SER A 78 4.88 0.24 15.81
N GLU A 79 5.89 -0.55 16.18
CA GLU A 79 5.72 -1.99 16.33
C GLU A 79 4.72 -2.34 17.46
N ASP A 80 4.77 -1.62 18.57
CA ASP A 80 3.87 -1.79 19.71
C ASP A 80 2.40 -1.44 19.36
N GLU A 81 2.20 -0.33 18.65
CA GLU A 81 0.87 0.14 18.21
C GLU A 81 0.28 -0.70 17.08
N SER A 82 1.11 -1.46 16.38
CA SER A 82 0.68 -2.34 15.28
C SER A 82 0.00 -3.62 15.77
N SER A 83 0.14 -3.92 17.07
CA SER A 83 -0.61 -4.96 17.75
C SER A 83 -2.08 -4.52 17.91
N VAL A 84 -3.01 -5.43 17.70
CA VAL A 84 -4.47 -5.16 17.66
C VAL A 84 -5.01 -4.67 19.03
N ALA A 85 -4.22 -4.75 20.10
CA ALA A 85 -4.68 -4.59 21.46
C ALA A 85 -4.55 -3.17 22.04
N HIS A 86 -3.83 -2.23 21.42
CA HIS A 86 -3.33 -1.05 22.15
C HIS A 86 -3.36 0.31 21.43
N SER A 87 -4.10 0.49 20.33
CA SER A 87 -4.09 1.78 19.61
C SER A 87 -5.48 2.26 19.17
N SER A 88 -5.61 3.59 18.99
CA SER A 88 -6.83 4.25 18.53
C SER A 88 -7.27 3.73 17.16
N PRO A 89 -8.57 3.52 16.91
CA PRO A 89 -9.06 3.01 15.63
C PRO A 89 -8.54 3.78 14.41
N ILE A 90 -8.32 3.06 13.29
CA ILE A 90 -7.91 3.69 12.03
C ILE A 90 -8.98 4.68 11.55
N ASN A 91 -8.57 5.92 11.28
CA ASN A 91 -9.42 6.90 10.63
C ASN A 91 -9.37 6.72 9.11
N TYR A 92 -10.26 5.89 8.56
CA TYR A 92 -10.37 5.64 7.12
C TYR A 92 -10.70 6.89 6.27
N GLY A 93 -11.36 7.90 6.85
CA GLY A 93 -11.61 9.17 6.16
C GLY A 93 -10.30 9.89 5.81
N LEU A 94 -9.31 9.85 6.71
CA LEU A 94 -7.98 10.42 6.45
C LEU A 94 -7.27 9.74 5.28
N LEU A 95 -7.50 8.43 5.10
CA LEU A 95 -6.94 7.67 3.98
C LEU A 95 -7.58 8.11 2.65
N THR A 96 -8.90 8.24 2.63
CA THR A 96 -9.67 8.73 1.48
C THR A 96 -9.27 10.16 1.11
N ASP A 97 -9.18 11.07 2.08
CA ASP A 97 -8.78 12.46 1.86
C ASP A 97 -7.36 12.57 1.28
N GLY A 98 -6.43 11.78 1.81
CA GLY A 98 -5.05 11.70 1.29
C GLY A 98 -5.01 11.20 -0.15
N LEU A 99 -5.73 10.11 -0.44
CA LEU A 99 -5.83 9.57 -1.80
C LEU A 99 -6.43 10.59 -2.78
N GLN A 100 -7.53 11.25 -2.41
CA GLN A 100 -8.18 12.25 -3.26
C GLN A 100 -7.25 13.44 -3.54
N ARG A 101 -6.57 13.95 -2.50
CA ARG A 101 -5.61 15.06 -2.63
C ARG A 101 -4.49 14.72 -3.61
N LEU A 102 -3.81 13.59 -3.42
CA LEU A 102 -2.74 13.16 -4.33
C LEU A 102 -3.26 12.98 -5.74
N SER A 103 -4.43 12.36 -5.88
CA SER A 103 -5.02 12.10 -7.18
C SER A 103 -5.46 13.35 -7.95
N GLY A 104 -5.60 14.49 -7.29
CA GLY A 104 -5.84 15.78 -7.93
C GLY A 104 -4.55 16.46 -8.41
N GLN A 105 -3.37 15.94 -8.03
CA GLN A 105 -2.07 16.55 -8.30
C GLN A 105 -1.21 15.75 -9.27
N VAL A 106 -1.47 14.45 -9.44
CA VAL A 106 -0.69 13.55 -10.31
C VAL A 106 -1.57 12.71 -11.22
N ASP A 107 -0.98 12.23 -12.32
CA ASP A 107 -1.64 11.33 -13.29
C ASP A 107 -1.93 9.96 -12.69
N HIS A 108 -0.98 9.45 -11.88
CA HIS A 108 -1.07 8.12 -11.26
C HIS A 108 -0.69 8.11 -9.78
N VAL A 109 -1.53 7.46 -8.96
CA VAL A 109 -1.23 7.15 -7.56
C VAL A 109 -1.05 5.65 -7.40
N VAL A 110 0.12 5.24 -6.90
CA VAL A 110 0.40 3.85 -6.52
C VAL A 110 0.16 3.72 -5.02
N VAL A 111 -0.94 3.06 -4.64
CA VAL A 111 -1.32 2.89 -3.24
C VAL A 111 -0.73 1.59 -2.72
N GLU A 112 0.22 1.64 -1.81
CA GLU A 112 0.84 0.47 -1.22
C GLU A 112 0.16 0.06 0.09
N GLY A 113 -0.32 -1.19 0.13
CA GLY A 113 -0.86 -1.80 1.34
C GLY A 113 0.19 -2.21 2.36
N THR A 114 -0.30 -2.54 3.56
CA THR A 114 0.49 -3.18 4.63
C THR A 114 0.07 -4.64 4.79
N GLY A 115 1.04 -5.55 4.97
CA GLY A 115 0.78 -6.99 5.05
C GLY A 115 0.16 -7.58 3.77
N GLY A 116 -0.69 -8.59 3.94
CA GLY A 116 -1.46 -9.21 2.85
C GLY A 116 -2.90 -8.68 2.73
N TRP A 117 -3.68 -9.24 1.80
CA TRP A 117 -5.05 -8.75 1.49
C TRP A 117 -6.00 -8.69 2.69
N ARG A 118 -5.88 -9.65 3.62
CA ARG A 118 -6.66 -9.70 4.88
C ARG A 118 -5.87 -9.20 6.09
N SER A 119 -4.91 -8.29 5.90
CA SER A 119 -4.19 -7.71 7.03
C SER A 119 -5.14 -6.87 7.88
N LEU A 120 -5.36 -7.31 9.12
CA LEU A 120 -6.22 -6.64 10.09
C LEU A 120 -5.55 -5.41 10.67
N MET A 121 -6.33 -4.33 10.77
CA MET A 121 -5.95 -3.12 11.46
C MET A 121 -6.27 -3.24 12.96
N ASN A 122 -5.95 -2.21 13.73
CA ASN A 122 -6.15 -2.22 15.20
C ASN A 122 -7.62 -2.24 15.63
N ASP A 123 -8.54 -1.98 14.72
CA ASP A 123 -9.99 -2.08 14.90
C ASP A 123 -10.56 -3.42 14.39
N LEU A 124 -9.71 -4.41 14.14
CA LEU A 124 -10.06 -5.74 13.60
C LEU A 124 -10.65 -5.72 12.19
N ARG A 125 -10.66 -4.58 11.49
CA ARG A 125 -11.10 -4.51 10.10
C ARG A 125 -9.92 -4.73 9.16
N PRO A 126 -10.05 -5.54 8.09
CA PRO A 126 -9.00 -5.65 7.10
C PRO A 126 -8.91 -4.35 6.30
N LEU A 127 -7.69 -3.89 5.99
CA LEU A 127 -7.51 -2.69 5.17
C LEU A 127 -8.19 -2.79 3.79
N SER A 128 -8.40 -4.03 3.29
CA SER A 128 -9.10 -4.28 2.03
C SER A 128 -10.53 -3.73 2.01
N GLU A 129 -11.23 -3.60 3.14
CA GLU A 129 -12.56 -2.96 3.16
C GLU A 129 -12.51 -1.51 2.65
N TRP A 130 -11.48 -0.76 3.03
CA TRP A 130 -11.28 0.60 2.51
C TRP A 130 -10.91 0.59 1.03
N VAL A 131 -10.10 -0.39 0.59
CA VAL A 131 -9.77 -0.56 -0.84
C VAL A 131 -11.02 -0.84 -1.67
N VAL A 132 -11.96 -1.63 -1.12
CA VAL A 132 -13.29 -1.90 -1.72
C VAL A 132 -14.12 -0.62 -1.78
N GLN A 133 -14.18 0.15 -0.70
CA GLN A 133 -14.88 1.44 -0.68
C GLN A 133 -14.38 2.39 -1.77
N GLU A 134 -13.06 2.49 -1.93
CA GLU A 134 -12.41 3.34 -2.94
C GLU A 134 -12.41 2.74 -4.35
N GLN A 135 -12.94 1.52 -4.54
CA GLN A 135 -13.02 0.80 -5.81
C GLN A 135 -11.65 0.71 -6.53
N LEU A 136 -10.58 0.47 -5.77
CA LEU A 136 -9.24 0.46 -6.34
C LEU A 136 -8.94 -0.87 -7.03
N PRO A 137 -8.54 -0.87 -8.31
CA PRO A 137 -8.03 -2.06 -8.98
C PRO A 137 -6.75 -2.54 -8.28
N VAL A 138 -6.56 -3.86 -8.19
CA VAL A 138 -5.53 -4.47 -7.35
C VAL A 138 -4.44 -5.12 -8.20
N LEU A 139 -3.18 -4.83 -7.89
CA LEU A 139 -2.02 -5.59 -8.33
C LEU A 139 -1.46 -6.38 -7.14
N MET A 140 -1.27 -7.68 -7.34
CA MET A 140 -0.83 -8.59 -6.28
C MET A 140 0.66 -8.93 -6.39
N VAL A 141 1.40 -8.76 -5.30
CA VAL A 141 2.81 -9.18 -5.21
C VAL A 141 2.89 -10.53 -4.50
N VAL A 142 3.47 -11.51 -5.19
CA VAL A 142 3.66 -12.88 -4.70
C VAL A 142 5.13 -13.08 -4.34
N GLY A 143 5.42 -13.39 -3.08
CA GLY A 143 6.76 -13.79 -2.66
C GLY A 143 7.04 -15.22 -3.10
N ILE A 144 8.14 -15.48 -3.82
CA ILE A 144 8.50 -16.84 -4.23
C ILE A 144 9.10 -17.59 -3.03
N GLN A 145 8.25 -18.36 -2.37
CA GLN A 145 8.58 -19.25 -1.24
C GLN A 145 7.70 -20.51 -1.30
N GLU A 146 7.99 -21.49 -0.45
CA GLU A 146 7.14 -22.68 -0.35
C GLU A 146 5.68 -22.27 0.01
N GLY A 147 4.70 -22.89 -0.65
CA GLY A 147 3.28 -22.54 -0.49
C GLY A 147 2.82 -21.27 -1.22
N CYS A 148 3.70 -20.56 -1.94
CA CYS A 148 3.33 -19.29 -2.60
C CYS A 148 2.19 -19.42 -3.61
N ILE A 149 2.08 -20.55 -4.31
CA ILE A 149 0.98 -20.82 -5.26
C ILE A 149 -0.36 -20.85 -4.51
N ASN A 150 -0.43 -21.55 -3.37
CA ASN A 150 -1.63 -21.59 -2.55
C ASN A 150 -1.99 -20.18 -2.04
N HIS A 151 -1.01 -19.45 -1.51
CA HIS A 151 -1.26 -18.09 -1.01
C HIS A 151 -1.70 -17.14 -2.13
N ALA A 152 -1.12 -17.25 -3.33
CA ALA A 152 -1.51 -16.45 -4.48
C ALA A 152 -2.95 -16.75 -4.91
N LEU A 153 -3.34 -18.03 -5.01
CA LEU A 153 -4.70 -18.43 -5.39
C LEU A 153 -5.73 -17.98 -4.33
N LEU A 154 -5.46 -18.19 -3.04
CA LEU A 154 -6.34 -17.76 -1.96
C LEU A 154 -6.48 -16.23 -1.92
N THR A 155 -5.38 -15.50 -2.12
CA THR A 155 -5.38 -14.04 -2.15
C THR A 155 -6.16 -13.52 -3.38
N ALA A 156 -5.93 -14.09 -4.55
CA ALA A 156 -6.66 -13.74 -5.78
C ALA A 156 -8.17 -14.00 -5.65
N GLN A 157 -8.56 -15.15 -5.09
CA GLN A 157 -9.96 -15.47 -4.84
C GLN A 157 -10.59 -14.49 -3.84
N ALA A 158 -9.87 -14.10 -2.79
CA ALA A 158 -10.36 -13.12 -1.82
C ALA A 158 -10.57 -11.73 -2.45
N ILE A 159 -9.65 -11.27 -3.29
CA ILE A 159 -9.79 -10.00 -4.04
C ILE A 159 -11.03 -10.06 -4.95
N ALA A 160 -11.19 -11.16 -5.69
CA ALA A 160 -12.32 -11.34 -6.60
C ALA A 160 -13.67 -11.40 -5.84
N ASN A 161 -13.71 -12.10 -4.70
CA ASN A 161 -14.91 -12.19 -3.86
C ASN A 161 -15.32 -10.85 -3.24
N ASP A 162 -14.36 -9.96 -3.01
CA ASP A 162 -14.62 -8.58 -2.55
C ASP A 162 -15.09 -7.65 -3.68
N GLY A 163 -15.19 -8.16 -4.92
CA GLY A 163 -15.72 -7.41 -6.06
C GLY A 163 -14.71 -6.49 -6.74
N LEU A 164 -13.41 -6.62 -6.44
CA LEU A 164 -12.38 -5.77 -7.04
C LEU A 164 -11.66 -6.48 -8.21
N PRO A 165 -11.29 -5.74 -9.27
CA PRO A 165 -10.54 -6.31 -10.38
C PRO A 165 -9.08 -6.56 -9.97
N LEU A 166 -8.63 -7.80 -10.06
CA LEU A 166 -7.20 -8.15 -10.03
C LEU A 166 -6.60 -7.87 -11.41
N ILE A 167 -5.87 -6.77 -11.54
CA ILE A 167 -5.35 -6.27 -12.82
C ILE A 167 -4.00 -6.89 -13.20
N GLY A 168 -3.39 -7.64 -12.30
CA GLY A 168 -2.15 -8.36 -12.55
C GLY A 168 -1.51 -8.87 -11.28
N TRP A 169 -0.43 -9.64 -11.45
CA TRP A 169 0.41 -10.10 -10.36
C TRP A 169 1.89 -10.04 -10.75
N VAL A 170 2.75 -9.92 -9.75
CA VAL A 170 4.20 -9.93 -9.91
C VAL A 170 4.78 -10.91 -8.90
N ALA A 171 5.57 -11.88 -9.35
CA ALA A 171 6.33 -12.74 -8.46
C ALA A 171 7.73 -12.16 -8.23
N LYS A 172 8.12 -12.02 -6.96
CA LYS A 172 9.47 -11.58 -6.57
C LYS A 172 10.27 -12.78 -6.02
N PRO A 173 11.39 -13.17 -6.66
CA PRO A 173 12.37 -14.06 -6.05
C PRO A 173 12.99 -13.39 -4.82
N HIS A 174 13.50 -14.18 -3.86
CA HIS A 174 14.22 -13.64 -2.72
C HIS A 174 15.40 -12.75 -3.18
#